data_AF-A0A1E3JDM5-F1
#
_entry.id   AF-A0A1E3JDM5-F1
#
_cell.length_a   1.000
_cell.length_b   1.000
_cell.length_c   1.000
_cell.angle_alpha   90.00
_cell.angle_beta   90.00
_cell.angle_gamma   90.00
#
_symmetry.space_group_name_H-M   'P 1'
#
loop_
_entity.id
_entity.type
_entity.pdbx_description
1 polymer ?
#
loop_
_entity_poly.entity_id
_entity_poly.type
_entity_poly.pdbx_seq_one_letter_code
_entity_poly.pdbx_strand_id
1 'polypeptide(L)'
;MPNSRQNEITSELFITKILLEGSSPALSCGGSRNAGEPYWSFVERRVDLPIIETRYSLRSFRGEEKDERGEKVPVPPEVEAVVNEFLSSADRISQHLRPQIPESSVAQWGDSVEKYREHTQQVHISELDLLSHVIECAYTVQEPRPFTYRVHSTVKDFLDDGGTLLGPHDRPMDQMEYEDKLERAIASAKGVDGLCAELPGTIKLAFTTNVGQPTRLERSAAFSGDGQDGEVIGPKVLDPEISVSSRVMDDCPEWVHRNKAAQVSYSQSLFKALYNAASTDVTIELGPRTSAEDFMVDTKCYEQGMFNQAAYQTAREISSLQGDGVEREDGQALDGHSVKAAWVDDPMFRVLSGRPTRDRRYHSQRSLTYQDSIEEGLETMRRELESDGAGGTARSEKSIWGTWDS
;
A
#
# COMPACT_ATOMS: atom_id res chain seq x y z
N MET A 1 23.20 -32.99 -49.91
CA MET A 1 22.59 -32.16 -48.85
C MET A 1 22.06 -30.89 -49.49
N PRO A 2 20.87 -30.44 -49.09
CA PRO A 2 20.84 -29.30 -48.19
C PRO A 2 20.02 -29.58 -46.91
N ASN A 3 20.42 -28.87 -45.86
CA ASN A 3 20.02 -29.00 -44.47
C ASN A 3 18.53 -28.72 -44.25
N SER A 4 17.80 -29.70 -43.72
CA SER A 4 16.49 -29.51 -43.10
C SER A 4 16.61 -29.33 -41.58
N ARG A 5 17.55 -28.49 -41.12
CA ARG A 5 17.47 -27.93 -39.77
C ARG A 5 16.45 -26.80 -39.82
N GLN A 6 15.18 -27.17 -39.75
CA GLN A 6 14.09 -26.22 -39.61
C GLN A 6 14.25 -25.50 -38.27
N ASN A 7 14.04 -24.18 -38.33
CA ASN A 7 13.91 -23.25 -37.22
C ASN A 7 12.89 -23.76 -36.18
N GLU A 8 13.29 -24.65 -35.27
CA GLU A 8 12.43 -25.16 -34.22
C GLU A 8 12.10 -24.02 -33.24
N ILE A 9 10.81 -23.80 -33.02
CA ILE A 9 10.33 -22.84 -32.03
C ILE A 9 10.28 -23.56 -30.70
N THR A 10 11.02 -23.06 -29.71
CA THR A 10 10.95 -23.55 -28.34
C THR A 10 10.11 -22.60 -27.52
N SER A 11 9.20 -23.14 -26.70
CA SER A 11 8.33 -22.36 -25.84
C SER A 11 8.62 -22.66 -24.37
N GLU A 12 8.65 -21.62 -23.55
CA GLU A 12 8.92 -21.71 -22.11
C GLU A 12 7.88 -20.93 -21.32
N LEU A 13 7.31 -21.59 -20.31
CA LEU A 13 6.33 -21.06 -19.38
C LEU A 13 7.00 -20.72 -18.04
N PHE A 14 7.08 -19.44 -17.71
CA PHE A 14 7.53 -18.95 -16.41
C PHE A 14 6.33 -18.79 -15.48
N ILE A 15 6.43 -19.25 -14.25
CA ILE A 15 5.33 -19.19 -13.26
C ILE A 15 5.90 -18.81 -11.90
N THR A 16 5.19 -17.98 -11.14
CA THR A 16 5.55 -17.64 -9.76
C THR A 16 4.32 -17.31 -8.91
N LYS A 17 4.50 -17.18 -7.60
CA LYS A 17 3.53 -16.61 -6.67
C LYS A 17 3.96 -15.19 -6.30
N ILE A 18 2.99 -14.28 -6.22
CA ILE A 18 3.23 -12.88 -5.89
C ILE A 18 2.37 -12.51 -4.69
N LEU A 19 3.01 -12.00 -3.63
CA LEU A 19 2.32 -11.24 -2.60
C LEU A 19 1.92 -9.91 -3.22
N LEU A 20 0.63 -9.66 -3.40
CA LEU A 20 0.16 -8.50 -4.15
C LEU A 20 0.25 -7.21 -3.34
N GLU A 21 0.56 -6.10 -4.02
CA GLU A 21 0.48 -4.76 -3.43
C GLU A 21 -0.89 -4.54 -2.77
N GLY A 22 -0.89 -4.05 -1.53
CA GLY A 22 -2.09 -3.87 -0.70
C GLY A 22 -2.51 -5.10 0.10
N SER A 23 -1.75 -6.20 0.02
CA SER A 23 -1.82 -7.30 0.99
C SER A 23 -1.25 -6.87 2.33
N SER A 24 -2.10 -6.62 3.31
CA SER A 24 -1.70 -6.46 4.70
C SER A 24 -2.55 -7.39 5.54
N PRO A 25 -2.09 -7.82 6.73
CA PRO A 25 -3.03 -8.26 7.74
C PRO A 25 -3.82 -7.02 8.13
N ALA A 26 -4.92 -6.78 7.41
CA ALA A 26 -5.89 -5.82 7.83
C ALA A 26 -6.47 -6.40 9.12
N LEU A 27 -5.98 -5.88 10.22
CA LEU A 27 -6.63 -6.02 11.50
C LEU A 27 -7.90 -5.20 11.34
N SER A 28 -9.02 -5.90 11.21
CA SER A 28 -10.31 -5.27 11.06
C SER A 28 -11.16 -5.64 12.26
N CYS A 29 -12.09 -4.75 12.59
CA CYS A 29 -12.96 -4.95 13.72
C CYS A 29 -14.40 -4.66 13.27
N GLY A 30 -15.22 -5.69 13.12
CA GLY A 30 -16.58 -5.58 12.59
C GLY A 30 -17.62 -5.92 13.64
N GLY A 31 -18.84 -5.38 13.57
CA GLY A 31 -19.89 -5.76 14.52
C GLY A 31 -21.30 -5.36 14.09
N SER A 32 -22.25 -6.26 14.32
CA SER A 32 -23.67 -6.01 14.09
C SER A 32 -24.28 -5.33 15.31
N ARG A 33 -24.84 -4.15 15.08
CA ARG A 33 -25.35 -3.24 16.10
C ARG A 33 -26.66 -3.73 16.72
N ASN A 34 -26.70 -3.89 18.05
CA ASN A 34 -27.91 -3.68 18.85
C ASN A 34 -27.81 -2.29 19.51
N ALA A 35 -28.88 -1.50 19.48
CA ALA A 35 -28.85 -0.15 20.07
C ALA A 35 -28.65 -0.21 21.59
N GLY A 36 -27.61 0.47 22.10
CA GLY A 36 -27.33 0.60 23.53
C GLY A 36 -26.33 -0.42 24.10
N GLU A 37 -25.81 -1.34 23.29
CA GLU A 37 -24.70 -2.20 23.70
C GLU A 37 -23.37 -1.46 23.58
N PRO A 38 -22.46 -1.63 24.55
CA PRO A 38 -21.19 -0.92 24.52
C PRO A 38 -20.29 -1.45 23.40
N TYR A 39 -19.50 -0.56 22.79
CA TYR A 39 -18.70 -0.82 21.60
C TYR A 39 -17.90 -2.12 21.69
N TRP A 40 -17.21 -2.36 22.81
CA TRP A 40 -16.38 -3.55 23.04
C TRP A 40 -17.13 -4.90 23.01
N SER A 41 -18.46 -4.92 23.14
CA SER A 41 -19.26 -6.15 23.21
C SER A 41 -19.54 -6.80 21.86
N PHE A 42 -19.43 -6.04 20.77
CA PHE A 42 -19.73 -6.52 19.41
C PHE A 42 -18.54 -6.40 18.45
N VAL A 43 -17.36 -5.98 18.93
CA VAL A 43 -16.14 -5.85 18.13
C VAL A 43 -15.57 -7.24 17.80
N GLU A 44 -15.86 -7.71 16.60
CA GLU A 44 -15.28 -8.92 16.02
C GLU A 44 -13.90 -8.60 15.46
N ARG A 45 -12.87 -8.95 16.23
CA ARG A 45 -11.47 -8.82 15.84
C ARG A 45 -11.13 -9.84 14.77
N ARG A 46 -10.61 -9.37 13.63
CA ARG A 46 -10.25 -10.21 12.49
C ARG A 46 -8.82 -9.96 12.07
N VAL A 47 -8.18 -11.02 11.60
CA VAL A 47 -6.86 -11.00 10.96
C VAL A 47 -7.07 -11.45 9.53
N ASP A 48 -6.91 -10.52 8.58
CA ASP A 48 -7.03 -10.86 7.16
C ASP A 48 -5.77 -11.57 6.66
N LEU A 49 -5.96 -12.58 5.80
CA LEU A 49 -4.85 -13.35 5.23
C LEU A 49 -4.12 -12.55 4.13
N PRO A 50 -2.81 -12.77 3.94
CA PRO A 50 -2.07 -12.16 2.85
C PRO A 50 -2.64 -12.62 1.49
N ILE A 51 -2.76 -11.69 0.54
CA ILE A 51 -3.28 -11.98 -0.80
C ILE A 51 -2.12 -12.41 -1.69
N ILE A 52 -1.99 -13.72 -1.88
CA ILE A 52 -0.95 -14.32 -2.72
C ILE A 52 -1.61 -14.92 -3.96
N GLU A 53 -1.19 -14.48 -5.14
CA GLU A 53 -1.72 -14.95 -6.41
C GLU A 53 -0.65 -15.53 -7.32
N THR A 54 -1.05 -16.44 -8.20
CA THR A 54 -0.17 -17.02 -9.22
C THR A 54 -0.07 -16.06 -10.41
N ARG A 55 1.15 -15.85 -10.92
CA ARG A 55 1.40 -15.16 -12.19
C ARG A 55 2.21 -16.05 -13.11
N TYR A 56 1.98 -15.92 -14.40
CA TYR A 56 2.69 -16.68 -15.41
C TYR A 56 2.97 -15.84 -16.65
N SER A 57 3.94 -16.26 -17.44
CA SER A 57 4.29 -15.66 -18.72
C SER A 57 4.79 -16.74 -19.65
N LEU A 58 4.32 -16.70 -20.89
CA LEU A 58 4.68 -17.66 -21.92
C LEU A 58 5.51 -16.94 -22.98
N ARG A 59 6.66 -17.52 -23.34
CA ARG A 59 7.55 -16.99 -24.37
C ARG A 59 7.93 -18.08 -25.35
N SER A 60 8.23 -17.66 -26.57
CA SER A 60 8.75 -18.51 -27.62
C SER A 60 10.00 -17.92 -28.25
N PHE A 61 10.95 -18.79 -28.56
CA PHE A 61 12.24 -18.45 -29.14
C PHE A 61 12.48 -19.27 -30.40
N ARG A 62 13.18 -18.68 -31.36
CA ARG A 62 13.62 -19.34 -32.60
C ARG A 62 15.16 -19.39 -32.63
N GLY A 63 15.73 -20.59 -32.73
CA GLY A 63 17.19 -20.79 -32.91
C GLY A 63 17.77 -21.97 -32.10
N GLU A 64 18.89 -22.52 -32.58
CA GLU A 64 19.69 -23.56 -31.89
C GLU A 64 20.84 -22.89 -31.13
N GLU A 65 20.74 -22.69 -29.81
CA GLU A 65 21.81 -22.98 -28.83
C GLU A 65 21.38 -22.62 -27.41
N LYS A 66 21.85 -23.44 -26.45
CA LYS A 66 21.38 -23.52 -25.06
C LYS A 66 21.68 -22.28 -24.20
N ASP A 67 22.48 -21.33 -24.68
CA ASP A 67 23.07 -20.28 -23.84
C ASP A 67 22.97 -18.84 -24.41
N GLU A 68 22.43 -18.64 -25.62
CA GLU A 68 22.11 -17.32 -26.15
C GLU A 68 20.61 -17.26 -26.48
N ARG A 69 19.87 -16.36 -25.81
CA ARG A 69 18.41 -16.18 -26.01
C ARG A 69 18.15 -16.00 -27.51
N GLY A 70 17.61 -17.04 -28.16
CA GLY A 70 17.23 -17.02 -29.57
C GLY A 70 16.26 -15.87 -29.88
N GLU A 71 15.99 -15.63 -31.16
CA GLU A 71 15.09 -14.55 -31.56
C GLU A 71 13.72 -14.74 -30.91
N LYS A 72 13.27 -13.77 -30.11
CA LYS A 72 11.95 -13.80 -29.48
C LYS A 72 10.89 -13.73 -30.57
N VAL A 73 10.05 -14.75 -30.67
CA VAL A 73 8.97 -14.85 -31.65
C VAL A 73 7.60 -14.89 -30.96
N PRO A 74 6.51 -14.53 -31.67
CA PRO A 74 5.17 -14.72 -31.15
C PRO A 74 4.93 -16.18 -30.75
N VAL A 75 4.18 -16.37 -29.66
CA VAL A 75 3.80 -17.70 -29.20
C VAL A 75 2.85 -18.35 -30.22
N PRO A 76 3.11 -19.58 -30.68
CA PRO A 76 2.18 -20.29 -31.56
C PRO A 76 0.84 -20.53 -30.86
N PRO A 77 -0.31 -20.30 -31.53
CA PRO A 77 -1.64 -20.50 -30.92
C PRO A 77 -1.87 -21.90 -30.38
N GLU A 78 -1.27 -22.92 -31.01
CA GLU A 78 -1.36 -24.31 -30.56
C GLU A 78 -0.68 -24.51 -29.20
N VAL A 79 0.46 -23.85 -28.98
CA VAL A 79 1.17 -23.90 -27.69
C VAL A 79 0.36 -23.18 -26.62
N GLU A 80 -0.19 -22.01 -26.95
CA GLU A 80 -1.02 -21.22 -26.02
C GLU A 80 -2.25 -22.01 -25.56
N ALA A 81 -2.95 -22.70 -26.47
CA ALA A 81 -4.08 -23.56 -26.13
C ALA A 81 -3.68 -24.68 -25.16
N VAL A 82 -2.57 -25.38 -25.42
CA VAL A 82 -2.09 -26.47 -24.55
C VAL A 82 -1.64 -25.94 -23.18
N VAL A 83 -1.03 -24.75 -23.13
CA VAL A 83 -0.66 -24.10 -21.86
C VAL A 83 -1.91 -23.71 -21.06
N ASN A 84 -2.97 -23.22 -21.69
CA ASN A 84 -4.22 -22.90 -21.00
C ASN A 84 -4.91 -24.15 -20.43
N GLU A 85 -4.91 -25.26 -21.17
CA GLU A 85 -5.39 -26.56 -20.66
C GLU A 85 -4.53 -27.07 -19.50
N PHE A 86 -3.20 -26.91 -19.61
CA PHE A 86 -2.25 -27.23 -18.55
C PHE A 86 -2.54 -26.45 -17.27
N LEU A 87 -2.65 -25.13 -17.36
CA LEU A 87 -2.93 -24.25 -16.22
C LEU A 87 -4.31 -24.55 -15.60
N SER A 88 -5.31 -24.88 -16.42
CA SER A 88 -6.63 -25.31 -15.94
C SER A 88 -6.57 -26.63 -15.18
N SER A 89 -5.73 -27.57 -15.63
CA SER A 89 -5.49 -28.83 -14.90
C SER A 89 -4.76 -28.58 -13.58
N ALA A 90 -3.72 -27.75 -13.61
CA ALA A 90 -2.98 -27.32 -12.42
C ALA A 90 -3.92 -26.66 -11.39
N ASP A 91 -4.83 -25.78 -11.81
CA ASP A 91 -5.79 -25.15 -10.90
C ASP A 91 -6.72 -26.18 -10.23
N ARG A 92 -7.20 -27.18 -10.98
CA ARG A 92 -8.02 -28.27 -10.41
C ARG A 92 -7.27 -29.12 -9.40
N ILE A 93 -5.99 -29.43 -9.66
CA ILE A 93 -5.13 -30.15 -8.73
C ILE A 93 -4.89 -29.30 -7.48
N SER A 94 -4.61 -28.01 -7.65
CA SER A 94 -4.43 -27.06 -6.54
C SER A 94 -5.67 -27.01 -5.63
N GLN A 95 -6.86 -26.89 -6.20
CA GLN A 95 -8.13 -26.90 -5.44
C GLN A 95 -8.33 -28.19 -4.63
N HIS A 96 -7.84 -29.33 -5.12
CA HIS A 96 -7.93 -30.61 -4.42
C HIS A 96 -6.88 -30.77 -3.30
N LEU A 97 -5.67 -30.24 -3.51
CA LEU A 97 -4.56 -30.36 -2.57
C LEU A 97 -4.59 -29.30 -1.47
N ARG A 98 -5.09 -28.09 -1.74
CA ARG A 98 -5.08 -26.96 -0.80
C ARG A 98 -5.71 -27.28 0.56
N PRO A 99 -6.85 -27.97 0.67
CA PRO A 99 -7.44 -28.34 1.97
C PRO A 99 -6.61 -29.37 2.77
N GLN A 100 -5.63 -30.02 2.15
CA GLN A 100 -4.79 -31.04 2.78
C GLN A 100 -3.50 -30.44 3.36
N ILE A 101 -3.21 -29.17 3.07
CA ILE A 101 -2.05 -28.47 3.60
C ILE A 101 -2.34 -28.13 5.07
N PRO A 102 -1.46 -28.51 6.00
CA PRO A 102 -1.60 -28.11 7.39
C PRO A 102 -1.70 -26.59 7.50
N GLU A 103 -2.70 -26.09 8.21
CA GLU A 103 -2.75 -24.67 8.53
C GLU A 103 -1.49 -24.31 9.31
N SER A 104 -0.70 -23.37 8.76
CA SER A 104 0.38 -22.74 9.52
C SER A 104 -0.23 -22.07 10.76
N SER A 105 0.56 -21.89 11.82
CA SER A 105 0.08 -21.18 13.01
C SER A 105 -0.48 -19.82 12.58
N VAL A 106 -1.80 -19.69 12.65
CA VAL A 106 -2.51 -18.50 12.17
C VAL A 106 -2.16 -17.34 13.09
N ALA A 107 -1.73 -16.21 12.52
CA ALA A 107 -1.51 -15.00 13.29
C ALA A 107 -2.84 -14.56 13.94
N GLN A 108 -2.76 -14.17 15.21
CA GLN A 108 -3.92 -13.79 16.03
C GLN A 108 -3.85 -12.33 16.41
N TRP A 109 -5.03 -11.74 16.63
CA TRP A 109 -5.12 -10.38 17.12
C TRP A 109 -4.28 -10.18 18.39
N GLY A 110 -3.46 -9.13 18.41
CA GLY A 110 -2.56 -8.82 19.52
C GLY A 110 -1.19 -9.49 19.45
N ASP A 111 -0.92 -10.33 18.45
CA ASP A 111 0.41 -10.85 18.17
C ASP A 111 1.42 -9.74 17.82
N SER A 112 2.72 -10.04 17.94
CA SER A 112 3.80 -9.09 17.63
C SER A 112 4.04 -8.98 16.12
N VAL A 113 4.72 -7.90 15.70
CA VAL A 113 5.09 -7.64 14.29
C VAL A 113 5.86 -8.83 13.72
N GLU A 114 6.76 -9.42 14.51
CA GLU A 114 7.58 -10.56 14.12
C GLU A 114 6.72 -11.79 13.83
N LYS A 115 5.72 -12.09 14.67
CA LYS A 115 4.84 -13.26 14.47
C LYS A 115 3.96 -13.11 13.23
N TYR A 116 3.47 -11.90 12.93
CA TYR A 116 2.77 -11.65 11.67
C TYR A 116 3.69 -11.76 10.45
N ARG A 117 4.94 -11.29 10.56
CA ARG A 117 5.95 -11.39 9.50
C ARG A 117 6.29 -12.86 9.21
N GLU A 118 6.55 -13.64 10.25
CA GLU A 118 6.80 -15.08 10.17
C GLU A 118 5.61 -15.80 9.54
N HIS A 119 4.38 -15.48 9.97
CA HIS A 119 3.17 -16.07 9.41
C HIS A 119 3.06 -15.80 7.90
N THR A 120 3.19 -14.55 7.46
CA THR A 120 3.10 -14.19 6.03
C THR A 120 4.20 -14.83 5.20
N GLN A 121 5.43 -14.88 5.70
CA GLN A 121 6.53 -15.59 5.03
C GLN A 121 6.23 -17.08 4.91
N GLN A 122 5.74 -17.72 5.97
CA GLN A 122 5.40 -19.14 5.95
C GLN A 122 4.26 -19.46 4.98
N VAL A 123 3.23 -18.61 4.92
CA VAL A 123 2.14 -18.75 3.94
C VAL A 123 2.68 -18.61 2.51
N HIS A 124 3.57 -17.64 2.26
CA HIS A 124 4.18 -17.46 0.95
C HIS A 124 5.02 -18.67 0.51
N ILE A 125 5.86 -19.21 1.40
CA ILE A 125 6.65 -20.43 1.14
C ILE A 125 5.71 -21.61 0.85
N SER A 126 4.68 -21.80 1.68
CA SER A 126 3.73 -22.92 1.52
C SER A 126 2.96 -22.84 0.19
N GLU A 127 2.60 -21.62 -0.25
CA GLU A 127 1.95 -21.38 -1.54
C GLU A 127 2.90 -21.62 -2.73
N LEU A 128 4.19 -21.33 -2.59
CA LEU A 128 5.23 -21.62 -3.60
C LEU A 128 5.53 -23.12 -3.70
N ASP A 129 5.59 -23.81 -2.57
CA ASP A 129 5.77 -25.27 -2.52
C ASP A 129 4.58 -25.98 -3.16
N LEU A 130 3.35 -25.54 -2.82
CA LEU A 130 2.14 -26.02 -3.46
C LEU A 130 2.18 -25.78 -4.97
N LEU A 131 2.54 -24.56 -5.41
CA LEU A 131 2.63 -24.25 -6.83
C LEU A 131 3.62 -25.19 -7.54
N SER A 132 4.82 -25.34 -7.00
CA SER A 132 5.86 -26.22 -7.57
C SER A 132 5.35 -27.65 -7.74
N HIS A 133 4.74 -28.19 -6.69
CA HIS A 133 4.21 -29.55 -6.70
C HIS A 133 3.03 -29.71 -7.67
N VAL A 134 2.10 -28.75 -7.72
CA VAL A 134 0.94 -28.74 -8.62
C VAL A 134 1.37 -28.69 -10.08
N ILE A 135 2.33 -27.83 -10.41
CA ILE A 135 2.84 -27.65 -11.77
C ILE A 135 3.55 -28.93 -12.22
N GLU A 136 4.37 -29.55 -11.36
CA GLU A 136 5.03 -30.82 -11.65
C GLU A 136 4.03 -31.97 -11.86
N CYS A 137 3.03 -32.10 -10.97
CA CYS A 137 1.96 -33.08 -11.10
C CYS A 137 1.16 -32.87 -12.38
N ALA A 138 0.80 -31.64 -12.71
CA ALA A 138 0.08 -31.34 -13.94
C ALA A 138 0.93 -31.69 -15.17
N TYR A 139 2.23 -31.38 -15.15
CA TYR A 139 3.10 -31.51 -16.32
C TYR A 139 3.32 -32.98 -16.68
N THR A 140 3.54 -33.83 -15.68
CA THR A 140 3.81 -35.28 -15.82
C THR A 140 2.63 -36.12 -16.30
N VAL A 141 1.39 -35.61 -16.26
CA VAL A 141 0.19 -36.35 -16.66
C VAL A 141 0.03 -36.49 -18.19
N GLN A 142 0.64 -35.63 -19.00
CA GLN A 142 0.55 -35.67 -20.47
C GLN A 142 1.92 -35.44 -21.10
N GLU A 143 2.42 -36.44 -21.81
CA GLU A 143 3.62 -36.35 -22.64
C GLU A 143 3.33 -36.77 -24.10
N PRO A 144 3.99 -36.14 -25.10
CA PRO A 144 4.92 -35.00 -25.00
C PRO A 144 4.21 -33.63 -25.01
N ARG A 145 4.82 -32.61 -24.37
CA ARG A 145 4.32 -31.22 -24.39
C ARG A 145 5.16 -30.31 -25.30
N PRO A 146 4.54 -29.32 -25.96
CA PRO A 146 5.25 -28.41 -26.87
C PRO A 146 5.94 -27.23 -26.15
N PHE A 147 6.11 -27.29 -24.83
CA PHE A 147 6.73 -26.26 -24.02
C PHE A 147 7.42 -26.84 -22.79
N THR A 148 8.44 -26.14 -22.29
CA THR A 148 9.05 -26.36 -20.96
C THR A 148 8.49 -25.37 -19.94
N TYR A 149 8.67 -25.63 -18.65
CA TYR A 149 8.26 -24.71 -17.60
C TYR A 149 9.38 -24.43 -16.59
N ARG A 150 9.28 -23.27 -15.94
CA ARG A 150 10.12 -22.87 -14.81
C ARG A 150 9.26 -22.22 -13.74
N VAL A 151 9.34 -22.74 -12.51
CA VAL A 151 8.71 -22.12 -11.34
C VAL A 151 9.76 -21.30 -10.61
N HIS A 152 9.48 -20.02 -10.38
CA HIS A 152 10.38 -19.10 -9.69
C HIS A 152 9.97 -18.92 -8.24
N SER A 153 10.96 -18.99 -7.35
CA SER A 153 10.81 -18.72 -5.92
C SER A 153 10.68 -17.23 -5.59
N THR A 154 11.16 -16.34 -6.46
CA THR A 154 11.06 -14.89 -6.25
C THR A 154 10.51 -14.18 -7.49
N VAL A 155 9.83 -13.06 -7.26
CA VAL A 155 9.33 -12.19 -8.34
C VAL A 155 10.50 -11.60 -9.13
N LYS A 156 11.62 -11.32 -8.47
CA LYS A 156 12.83 -10.81 -9.14
C LYS A 156 13.35 -11.80 -10.18
N ASP A 157 13.56 -13.07 -9.80
CA ASP A 157 14.04 -14.09 -10.73
C ASP A 157 13.04 -14.31 -11.88
N PHE A 158 11.74 -14.25 -11.57
CA PHE A 158 10.69 -14.30 -12.59
C PHE A 158 10.83 -13.16 -13.59
N LEU A 159 11.01 -11.91 -13.14
CA LEU A 159 11.19 -10.75 -14.01
C LEU A 159 12.52 -10.80 -14.80
N ASP A 160 13.61 -11.22 -14.17
CA ASP A 160 14.96 -11.33 -14.79
C ASP A 160 14.99 -12.36 -15.94
N ASP A 161 14.22 -13.44 -15.81
CA ASP A 161 14.03 -14.42 -16.89
C ASP A 161 13.02 -13.95 -17.96
N GLY A 162 12.31 -12.87 -17.69
CA GLY A 162 11.40 -12.22 -18.62
C GLY A 162 9.92 -12.48 -18.35
N GLY A 163 9.57 -12.88 -17.15
CA GLY A 163 8.22 -12.76 -16.63
C GLY A 163 7.68 -11.34 -16.84
N THR A 164 6.37 -11.24 -17.06
CA THR A 164 5.66 -9.97 -17.22
C THR A 164 4.48 -9.92 -16.27
N LEU A 165 4.28 -8.75 -15.66
CA LEU A 165 3.12 -8.44 -14.83
C LEU A 165 2.17 -7.63 -15.70
N LEU A 166 0.95 -8.13 -15.90
CA LEU A 166 0.06 -7.69 -17.00
C LEU A 166 -0.75 -6.42 -16.66
N GLY A 167 -0.54 -5.81 -15.49
CA GLY A 167 -1.13 -4.54 -15.14
C GLY A 167 -0.81 -4.03 -13.73
N PRO A 168 -1.32 -2.84 -13.35
CA PRO A 168 -1.10 -2.23 -12.04
C PRO A 168 -1.53 -3.11 -10.87
N HIS A 169 -2.49 -4.01 -11.10
CA HIS A 169 -3.01 -4.91 -10.07
C HIS A 169 -2.10 -6.12 -9.82
N ASP A 170 -1.07 -6.33 -10.63
CA ASP A 170 -0.13 -7.44 -10.52
C ASP A 170 1.19 -7.04 -9.85
N ARG A 171 1.28 -5.79 -9.37
CA ARG A 171 2.48 -5.28 -8.70
C ARG A 171 2.78 -6.10 -7.44
N PRO A 172 4.02 -6.59 -7.27
CA PRO A 172 4.43 -7.21 -6.02
C PRO A 172 4.41 -6.17 -4.90
N MET A 173 4.07 -6.62 -3.70
CA MET A 173 4.24 -5.82 -2.50
C MET A 173 5.74 -5.64 -2.23
N ASP A 174 6.17 -4.39 -2.08
CA ASP A 174 7.51 -4.08 -1.59
C ASP A 174 7.66 -4.51 -0.12
N GLN A 175 8.80 -5.08 0.23
CA GLN A 175 8.99 -5.65 1.57
C GLN A 175 9.07 -4.58 2.66
N MET A 176 9.73 -3.44 2.40
CA MET A 176 9.78 -2.35 3.37
C MET A 176 8.39 -1.75 3.56
N GLU A 177 7.64 -1.55 2.47
CA GLU A 177 6.26 -1.06 2.53
C GLU A 177 5.33 -2.02 3.28
N TYR A 178 5.52 -3.34 3.13
CA TYR A 178 4.78 -4.34 3.88
C TYR A 178 5.05 -4.21 5.39
N GLU A 179 6.33 -4.08 5.78
CA GLU A 179 6.73 -3.92 7.17
C GLU A 179 6.14 -2.65 7.80
N ASP A 180 6.21 -1.52 7.09
CA ASP A 180 5.61 -0.25 7.54
C ASP A 180 4.09 -0.36 7.74
N LYS A 181 3.38 -1.00 6.81
CA LYS A 181 1.93 -1.21 6.92
C LYS A 181 1.58 -2.13 8.09
N LEU A 182 2.38 -3.16 8.32
CA LEU A 182 2.18 -4.11 9.41
C LEU A 182 2.34 -3.43 10.77
N GLU A 183 3.36 -2.59 10.93
CA GLU A 183 3.58 -1.81 12.15
C GLU A 183 2.38 -0.88 12.44
N ARG A 184 1.91 -0.17 11.42
CA ARG A 184 0.72 0.70 11.51
C ARG A 184 -0.53 -0.09 11.90
N ALA A 185 -0.78 -1.25 11.29
CA ALA A 185 -1.95 -2.08 11.59
C ALA A 185 -1.93 -2.57 13.05
N ILE A 186 -0.78 -3.04 13.55
CA ILE A 186 -0.63 -3.49 14.93
C ILE A 186 -0.78 -2.33 15.92
N ALA A 187 -0.24 -1.16 15.59
CA ALA A 187 -0.42 0.05 16.39
C ALA A 187 -1.89 0.47 16.47
N SER A 188 -2.59 0.44 15.33
CA SER A 188 -4.03 0.69 15.22
C SER A 188 -4.84 -0.27 16.08
N ALA A 189 -4.56 -1.57 16.01
CA ALA A 189 -5.21 -2.60 16.84
C ALA A 189 -4.99 -2.36 18.34
N LYS A 190 -3.76 -2.05 18.76
CA LYS A 190 -3.46 -1.66 20.15
C LYS A 190 -4.22 -0.41 20.57
N GLY A 191 -4.37 0.56 19.66
CA GLY A 191 -5.18 1.75 19.86
C GLY A 191 -6.64 1.42 20.14
N VAL A 192 -7.24 0.55 19.32
CA VAL A 192 -8.63 0.07 19.50
C VAL A 192 -8.80 -0.67 20.82
N ASP A 193 -7.89 -1.58 21.17
CA ASP A 193 -7.93 -2.29 22.46
C ASP A 193 -7.80 -1.31 23.63
N GLY A 194 -6.93 -0.30 23.48
CA GLY A 194 -6.77 0.79 24.44
C GLY A 194 -8.06 1.59 24.66
N LEU A 195 -8.82 1.90 23.61
CA LEU A 195 -10.14 2.55 23.73
C LEU A 195 -11.18 1.62 24.38
N CYS A 196 -11.15 0.32 24.05
CA CYS A 196 -12.07 -0.67 24.60
C CYS A 196 -11.86 -0.91 26.09
N ALA A 197 -10.62 -0.78 26.58
CA ALA A 197 -10.29 -0.96 27.99
C ALA A 197 -10.76 0.19 28.90
N GLU A 198 -11.06 1.36 28.34
CA GLU A 198 -11.50 2.53 29.09
C GLU A 198 -12.95 2.40 29.60
N LEU A 199 -13.24 3.04 30.74
CA LEU A 199 -14.57 3.05 31.35
C LEU A 199 -15.56 3.90 30.52
N PRO A 200 -16.89 3.62 30.59
CA PRO A 200 -17.91 4.39 29.86
C PRO A 200 -17.97 5.90 30.20
N GLY A 201 -17.40 6.31 31.34
CA GLY A 201 -17.33 7.73 31.74
C GLY A 201 -16.25 8.54 31.02
N THR A 202 -15.35 7.87 30.31
CA THR A 202 -14.24 8.48 29.55
C THR A 202 -14.72 8.84 28.15
N ILE A 203 -14.32 10.01 27.64
CA ILE A 203 -14.55 10.40 26.25
C ILE A 203 -13.48 9.72 25.40
N LYS A 204 -13.92 8.77 24.57
CA LYS A 204 -13.06 7.96 23.70
C LYS A 204 -13.09 8.51 22.29
N LEU A 205 -11.92 8.83 21.75
CA LEU A 205 -11.72 9.40 20.43
C LEU A 205 -10.87 8.44 19.60
N ALA A 206 -11.45 7.87 18.55
CA ALA A 206 -10.66 7.28 17.48
C ALA A 206 -10.34 8.37 16.46
N PHE A 207 -9.12 8.45 15.98
CA PHE A 207 -8.76 9.36 14.91
C PHE A 207 -7.79 8.71 13.92
N THR A 208 -7.76 9.24 12.71
CA THR A 208 -6.82 8.86 11.68
C THR A 208 -6.26 10.08 10.97
N THR A 209 -5.10 9.91 10.38
CA THR A 209 -4.42 10.94 9.60
C THR A 209 -4.66 10.67 8.12
N ASN A 210 -5.27 11.61 7.43
CA ASN A 210 -5.46 11.53 5.98
C ASN A 210 -4.44 12.41 5.27
N VAL A 211 -3.81 11.85 4.26
CA VAL A 211 -3.04 12.61 3.27
C VAL A 211 -4.03 13.04 2.18
N GLY A 212 -4.36 14.34 2.17
CA GLY A 212 -5.22 14.94 1.15
C GLY A 212 -4.50 15.05 -0.18
N GLN A 213 -3.30 15.64 -0.14
CA GLN A 213 -2.33 15.64 -1.24
C GLN A 213 -1.03 15.03 -0.74
N PRO A 214 -0.40 14.12 -1.49
CA PRO A 214 0.87 13.53 -1.09
C PRO A 214 2.00 14.55 -1.26
N THR A 215 3.22 14.13 -0.96
CA THR A 215 4.40 14.91 -1.34
C THR A 215 4.37 15.17 -2.85
N ARG A 216 4.53 16.42 -3.29
CA ARG A 216 4.38 16.79 -4.70
C ARG A 216 5.66 17.36 -5.26
N LEU A 217 5.78 17.27 -6.58
CA LEU A 217 6.87 17.85 -7.33
C LEU A 217 6.40 19.16 -7.96
N GLU A 218 7.04 20.27 -7.62
CA GLU A 218 6.73 21.61 -8.12
C GLU A 218 7.85 22.11 -9.03
N ARG A 219 7.47 22.62 -10.19
CA ARG A 219 8.38 23.36 -11.07
C ARG A 219 8.72 24.69 -10.42
N SER A 220 10.00 24.96 -10.26
CA SER A 220 10.47 26.27 -9.78
C SER A 220 10.11 27.37 -10.78
N ALA A 221 9.54 28.46 -10.27
CA ALA A 221 9.30 29.65 -11.08
C ALA A 221 10.64 30.30 -11.45
N ALA A 222 10.86 30.55 -12.74
CA ALA A 222 11.95 31.42 -13.16
C ALA A 222 11.66 32.83 -12.61
N PHE A 223 12.48 33.32 -11.69
CA PHE A 223 12.40 34.70 -11.25
C PHE A 223 12.71 35.60 -12.46
N SER A 224 11.73 36.37 -12.92
CA SER A 224 11.96 37.49 -13.83
C SER A 224 12.55 38.66 -13.03
N GLY A 225 13.81 38.50 -12.63
CA GLY A 225 14.63 39.58 -12.06
C GLY A 225 15.48 40.20 -13.16
N ASP A 226 15.33 41.50 -13.37
CA ASP A 226 16.12 42.27 -14.33
C ASP A 226 17.64 42.08 -14.10
N GLY A 227 18.30 41.31 -14.95
CA GLY A 227 19.73 41.49 -15.24
C GLY A 227 20.76 40.88 -14.29
N GLN A 228 20.41 39.89 -13.45
CA GLN A 228 21.41 39.00 -12.83
C GLN A 228 21.14 37.58 -13.27
N ASP A 229 22.20 36.83 -13.62
CA ASP A 229 22.18 35.41 -13.97
C ASP A 229 21.16 34.68 -13.07
N GLY A 230 19.99 34.37 -13.66
CA GLY A 230 18.91 33.74 -12.95
C GLY A 230 19.37 32.35 -12.57
N GLU A 231 19.78 32.17 -11.31
CA GLU A 231 20.04 30.87 -10.74
C GLU A 231 18.77 30.04 -10.95
N VAL A 232 18.84 29.04 -11.84
CA VAL A 232 17.75 28.11 -12.07
C VAL A 232 17.62 27.31 -10.77
N ILE A 233 16.76 27.78 -9.87
CA ILE A 233 16.42 27.06 -8.66
C ILE A 233 15.87 25.72 -9.13
N GLY A 234 16.54 24.64 -8.76
CA GLY A 234 16.18 23.27 -9.15
C GLY A 234 14.75 22.91 -8.75
N PRO A 235 14.26 21.73 -9.16
CA PRO A 235 12.91 21.27 -8.84
C PRO A 235 12.65 21.36 -7.34
N LYS A 236 11.44 21.80 -6.97
CA LYS A 236 11.04 21.96 -5.57
C LYS A 236 10.13 20.81 -5.15
N VAL A 237 10.33 20.34 -3.92
CA VAL A 237 9.45 19.35 -3.30
C VAL A 237 8.46 20.09 -2.40
N LEU A 238 7.18 19.82 -2.58
CA LEU A 238 6.10 20.33 -1.75
C LEU A 238 5.70 19.28 -0.72
N ASP A 239 5.60 19.70 0.53
CA ASP A 239 5.12 18.84 1.61
C ASP A 239 3.71 18.29 1.35
N PRO A 240 3.42 17.10 1.87
CA PRO A 240 2.09 16.51 1.86
C PRO A 240 1.10 17.37 2.66
N GLU A 241 -0.11 17.48 2.14
CA GLU A 241 -1.23 18.11 2.86
C GLU A 241 -1.90 17.07 3.76
N ILE A 242 -1.61 17.14 5.05
CA ILE A 242 -2.19 16.25 6.06
C ILE A 242 -3.43 16.85 6.71
N SER A 243 -4.40 16.00 7.04
CA SER A 243 -5.59 16.35 7.80
C SER A 243 -5.94 15.24 8.80
N VAL A 244 -6.77 15.55 9.78
CA VAL A 244 -7.26 14.55 10.75
C VAL A 244 -8.73 14.30 10.52
N SER A 245 -9.12 13.03 10.52
CA SER A 245 -10.51 12.62 10.75
C SER A 245 -10.62 12.03 12.14
N SER A 246 -11.66 12.40 12.88
CA SER A 246 -11.89 11.92 14.24
C SER A 246 -13.33 11.48 14.42
N ARG A 247 -13.52 10.56 15.36
CA ARG A 247 -14.82 9.99 15.75
C ARG A 247 -14.84 9.79 17.25
N VAL A 248 -15.92 10.26 17.88
CA VAL A 248 -16.29 9.87 19.23
C VAL A 248 -16.88 8.46 19.17
N MET A 249 -16.39 7.56 20.03
CA MET A 249 -16.91 6.18 20.10
C MET A 249 -18.34 6.15 20.66
N ASP A 250 -19.13 5.16 20.21
CA ASP A 250 -20.57 5.11 20.47
C ASP A 250 -20.94 4.82 21.94
N ASP A 251 -20.00 4.30 22.71
CA ASP A 251 -20.09 3.99 24.14
C ASP A 251 -19.73 5.18 25.05
N CYS A 252 -19.49 6.36 24.47
CA CYS A 252 -19.23 7.59 25.20
C CYS A 252 -20.51 8.16 25.84
N PRO A 253 -20.37 9.06 26.83
CA PRO A 253 -21.51 9.74 27.43
C PRO A 253 -22.39 10.46 26.40
N GLU A 254 -23.72 10.27 26.46
CA GLU A 254 -24.67 10.80 25.47
C GLU A 254 -24.56 12.31 25.22
N TRP A 255 -24.16 13.08 26.25
CA TRP A 255 -24.05 14.53 26.13
C TRP A 255 -23.02 14.94 25.07
N VAL A 256 -21.94 14.17 24.90
CA VAL A 256 -20.86 14.50 23.95
C VAL A 256 -21.35 14.31 22.50
N HIS A 257 -22.26 13.35 22.28
CA HIS A 257 -22.89 13.14 20.98
C HIS A 257 -23.88 14.25 20.63
N ARG A 258 -24.53 14.86 21.63
CA ARG A 258 -25.45 15.99 21.44
C ARG A 258 -24.73 17.34 21.30
N ASN A 259 -23.52 17.46 21.85
CA ASN A 259 -22.75 18.70 21.84
C ASN A 259 -21.82 18.80 20.62
N LYS A 260 -22.30 19.49 19.57
CA LYS A 260 -21.50 19.74 18.36
C LYS A 260 -20.25 20.59 18.63
N ALA A 261 -20.32 21.55 19.55
CA ALA A 261 -19.19 22.41 19.87
C ALA A 261 -18.03 21.62 20.50
N ALA A 262 -18.36 20.66 21.37
CA ALA A 262 -17.37 19.75 21.95
C ALA A 262 -16.66 18.91 20.88
N GLN A 263 -17.41 18.34 19.93
CA GLN A 263 -16.82 17.56 18.83
C GLN A 263 -15.87 18.39 17.95
N VAL A 264 -16.26 19.64 17.62
CA VAL A 264 -15.41 20.57 16.87
C VAL A 264 -14.15 20.91 17.67
N SER A 265 -14.27 21.16 18.97
CA SER A 265 -13.13 21.45 19.85
C SER A 265 -12.14 20.29 19.92
N TYR A 266 -12.62 19.05 20.05
CA TYR A 266 -11.74 17.86 20.01
C TYR A 266 -11.02 17.72 18.67
N SER A 267 -11.73 17.91 17.56
CA SER A 267 -11.14 17.85 16.23
C SER A 267 -10.07 18.94 16.01
N GLN A 268 -10.30 20.16 16.50
CA GLN A 268 -9.32 21.25 16.44
C GLN A 268 -8.10 20.97 17.31
N SER A 269 -8.30 20.41 18.50
CA SER A 269 -7.22 20.02 19.41
C SER A 269 -6.35 18.92 18.78
N LEU A 270 -6.98 17.90 18.20
CA LEU A 270 -6.30 16.83 17.45
C LEU A 270 -5.48 17.40 16.29
N PHE A 271 -6.06 18.30 15.49
CA PHE A 271 -5.35 18.93 14.38
C PHE A 271 -4.14 19.74 14.86
N LYS A 272 -4.30 20.52 15.95
CA LYS A 272 -3.21 21.29 16.54
C LYS A 272 -2.08 20.40 17.08
N ALA A 273 -2.43 19.32 17.78
CA ALA A 273 -1.47 18.35 18.29
C ALA A 273 -0.72 17.62 17.15
N LEU A 274 -1.44 17.24 16.08
CA LEU A 274 -0.83 16.67 14.89
C LEU A 274 0.19 17.62 14.26
N TYR A 275 -0.19 18.89 14.09
CA TYR A 275 0.69 19.91 13.50
C TYR A 275 1.95 20.17 14.36
N ASN A 276 1.82 20.16 15.68
CA ASN A 276 2.97 20.30 16.58
C ASN A 276 3.88 19.08 16.59
N ALA A 277 3.31 17.88 16.39
CA ALA A 277 4.06 16.62 16.37
C ALA A 277 4.76 16.36 15.04
N ALA A 278 4.23 16.90 13.93
CA ALA A 278 4.85 16.81 12.61
C ALA A 278 6.07 17.76 12.54
N SER A 279 7.21 17.35 13.09
CA SER A 279 8.48 18.05 12.90
C SER A 279 9.10 17.62 11.57
N THR A 280 9.11 18.50 10.57
CA THR A 280 9.56 18.20 9.21
C THR A 280 10.90 18.86 8.89
N ASP A 281 11.98 18.31 9.44
CA ASP A 281 13.35 18.60 9.01
C ASP A 281 13.86 17.51 8.04
N VAL A 282 12.98 17.00 7.16
CA VAL A 282 13.37 16.06 6.10
C VAL A 282 13.31 16.79 4.78
N THR A 283 14.47 17.04 4.19
CA THR A 283 14.58 17.61 2.84
C THR A 283 14.80 16.46 1.87
N ILE A 284 13.87 16.26 0.94
CA ILE A 284 14.06 15.32 -0.18
C ILE A 284 14.96 16.02 -1.20
N GLU A 285 16.20 15.56 -1.31
CA GLU A 285 17.18 16.11 -2.25
C GLU A 285 17.02 15.48 -3.63
N LEU A 286 16.65 16.30 -4.62
CA LEU A 286 16.53 15.84 -6.00
C LEU A 286 17.86 15.99 -6.74
N GLY A 287 18.49 14.87 -7.05
CA GLY A 287 19.63 14.80 -7.97
C GLY A 287 19.22 14.77 -9.45
N PRO A 288 20.15 15.04 -10.39
CA PRO A 288 19.89 15.01 -11.84
C PRO A 288 19.43 13.64 -12.37
N ARG A 289 19.75 12.56 -11.64
CA ARG A 289 19.43 11.17 -12.01
C ARG A 289 18.32 10.56 -11.15
N THR A 290 17.67 11.36 -10.31
CA THR A 290 16.55 10.88 -9.47
C THR A 290 15.47 10.30 -10.38
N SER A 291 15.17 9.02 -10.20
CA SER A 291 14.07 8.34 -10.86
C SER A 291 12.76 8.60 -10.13
N ALA A 292 11.63 8.25 -10.76
CA ALA A 292 10.35 8.26 -10.07
C ALA A 292 10.37 7.26 -8.91
N GLU A 293 11.01 6.10 -9.05
CA GLU A 293 11.15 5.14 -7.95
C GLU A 293 11.92 5.72 -6.75
N ASP A 294 13.04 6.41 -7.00
CA ASP A 294 13.82 7.04 -5.91
C ASP A 294 12.97 8.05 -5.15
N PHE A 295 12.24 8.91 -5.89
CA PHE A 295 11.30 9.86 -5.30
C PHE A 295 10.21 9.17 -4.48
N MET A 296 9.64 8.06 -4.98
CA MET A 296 8.64 7.28 -4.25
C MET A 296 9.19 6.71 -2.95
N VAL A 297 10.44 6.24 -2.93
CA VAL A 297 11.08 5.69 -1.73
C VAL A 297 11.29 6.79 -0.69
N ASP A 298 11.85 7.93 -1.09
CA ASP A 298 12.11 9.06 -0.20
C ASP A 298 10.82 9.63 0.39
N THR A 299 9.79 9.80 -0.45
CA THR A 299 8.47 10.28 -0.02
C THR A 299 7.79 9.30 0.94
N LYS A 300 7.86 7.98 0.68
CA LYS A 300 7.34 6.97 1.60
C LYS A 300 8.03 7.04 2.96
N CYS A 301 9.36 7.15 3.00
CA CYS A 301 10.13 7.27 4.24
C CYS A 301 9.75 8.54 5.00
N TYR A 302 9.62 9.66 4.29
CA TYR A 302 9.21 10.94 4.85
C TYR A 302 7.80 10.89 5.46
N GLU A 303 6.82 10.39 4.69
CA GLU A 303 5.44 10.25 5.14
C GLU A 303 5.31 9.28 6.32
N GLN A 304 6.06 8.17 6.29
CA GLN A 304 6.14 7.21 7.40
C GLN A 304 6.68 7.86 8.69
N GLY A 305 7.73 8.69 8.58
CA GLY A 305 8.25 9.47 9.70
C GLY A 305 7.20 10.40 10.30
N MET A 306 6.46 11.12 9.45
CA MET A 306 5.34 11.95 9.90
C MET A 306 4.24 11.12 10.55
N PHE A 307 3.85 9.97 10.00
CA PHE A 307 2.84 9.11 10.61
C PHE A 307 3.27 8.63 12.00
N ASN A 308 4.50 8.17 12.14
CA ASN A 308 4.99 7.66 13.42
C ASN A 308 5.04 8.74 14.50
N GLN A 309 5.54 9.94 14.18
CA GLN A 309 5.56 11.03 15.15
C GLN A 309 4.14 11.54 15.45
N ALA A 310 3.35 11.78 14.41
CA ALA A 310 2.06 12.41 14.55
C ALA A 310 0.99 11.48 15.14
N ALA A 311 1.04 10.16 14.94
CA ALA A 311 0.08 9.22 15.52
C ALA A 311 0.22 9.10 17.04
N TYR A 312 1.43 8.77 17.52
CA TYR A 312 1.64 8.46 18.94
C TYR A 312 1.69 9.71 19.81
N GLN A 313 2.34 10.77 19.33
CA GLN A 313 2.45 12.00 20.10
C GLN A 313 1.10 12.71 20.20
N THR A 314 0.33 12.79 19.11
CA THR A 314 -1.04 13.34 19.14
C THR A 314 -1.93 12.54 20.08
N ALA A 315 -1.93 11.20 19.99
CA ALA A 315 -2.75 10.37 20.87
C ALA A 315 -2.40 10.59 22.35
N ARG A 316 -1.10 10.73 22.67
CA ARG A 316 -0.61 10.98 24.02
C ARG A 316 -0.98 12.38 24.52
N GLU A 317 -0.77 13.41 23.70
CA GLU A 317 -1.10 14.80 24.03
C GLU A 317 -2.61 14.96 24.28
N ILE A 318 -3.45 14.44 23.40
CA ILE A 318 -4.91 14.52 23.56
C ILE A 318 -5.41 13.70 24.74
N SER A 319 -4.80 12.53 25.00
CA SER A 319 -5.16 11.75 26.19
C SER A 319 -4.69 12.39 27.50
N SER A 320 -3.80 13.38 27.44
CA SER A 320 -3.38 14.17 28.60
C SER A 320 -4.24 15.41 28.85
N LEU A 321 -5.15 15.73 27.93
CA LEU A 321 -6.15 16.78 28.15
C LEU A 321 -7.13 16.28 29.23
N GLN A 322 -7.07 16.90 30.41
CA GLN A 322 -8.29 17.03 31.21
C GLN A 322 -9.20 17.96 30.42
N GLY A 323 -10.44 17.54 30.14
CA GLY A 323 -11.36 18.37 29.37
C GLY A 323 -11.52 19.73 30.04
N ASP A 324 -10.83 20.75 29.52
CA ASP A 324 -11.07 22.13 29.93
C ASP A 324 -12.55 22.42 29.66
N GLY A 325 -13.26 22.75 30.73
CA GLY A 325 -14.71 22.66 30.84
C GLY A 325 -15.44 23.21 29.62
N VAL A 326 -16.07 22.30 28.87
CA VAL A 326 -17.12 22.68 27.94
C VAL A 326 -18.34 23.02 28.79
N GLU A 327 -18.61 24.31 28.98
CA GLU A 327 -19.81 24.77 29.68
C GLU A 327 -21.06 24.22 28.99
N ARG A 328 -21.98 23.63 29.78
CA ARG A 328 -23.33 23.37 29.29
C ARG A 328 -24.02 24.70 28.97
N GLU A 329 -25.04 24.66 28.11
CA GLU A 329 -26.00 25.77 27.92
C GLU A 329 -26.62 26.27 29.25
N ASP A 330 -26.51 25.49 30.33
CA ASP A 330 -27.02 25.80 31.67
C ASP A 330 -26.00 26.53 32.58
N GLY A 331 -24.80 26.87 32.10
CA GLY A 331 -23.79 27.62 32.87
C GLY A 331 -23.10 26.84 34.00
N GLN A 332 -23.21 25.50 34.02
CA GLN A 332 -22.40 24.65 34.88
C GLN A 332 -21.13 24.22 34.13
N ALA A 333 -19.97 24.63 34.65
CA ALA A 333 -18.67 24.10 34.26
C ALA A 333 -18.60 22.62 34.68
N LEU A 334 -18.43 21.72 33.70
CA LEU A 334 -18.15 20.31 33.98
C LEU A 334 -16.66 20.19 34.34
N ASP A 335 -16.39 19.82 35.58
CA ASP A 335 -15.06 19.48 36.05
C ASP A 335 -14.58 18.19 35.33
N GLY A 336 -13.51 18.34 34.53
CA GLY A 336 -12.58 17.32 34.03
C GLY A 336 -13.12 15.97 33.59
N HIS A 337 -13.81 15.89 32.46
CA HIS A 337 -14.00 14.58 31.79
C HIS A 337 -12.66 14.07 31.26
N SER A 338 -12.29 12.84 31.61
CA SER A 338 -11.10 12.17 31.07
C SER A 338 -11.30 11.89 29.58
N VAL A 339 -10.30 12.23 28.77
CA VAL A 339 -10.28 11.96 27.34
C VAL A 339 -9.25 10.87 27.05
N LYS A 340 -9.62 9.90 26.23
CA LYS A 340 -8.69 8.91 25.66
C LYS A 340 -8.75 9.04 24.14
N ALA A 341 -7.62 9.32 23.52
CA ALA A 341 -7.49 9.31 22.07
C ALA A 341 -6.59 8.16 21.61
N ALA A 342 -6.97 7.51 20.51
CA ALA A 342 -6.15 6.52 19.84
C ALA A 342 -6.12 6.80 18.35
N TRP A 343 -4.91 6.75 17.79
CA TRP A 343 -4.73 6.72 16.36
C TRP A 343 -5.07 5.33 15.84
N VAL A 344 -5.75 5.29 14.70
CA VAL A 344 -6.07 4.07 13.95
C VAL A 344 -5.76 4.31 12.47
N ASP A 345 -5.35 3.28 11.77
CA ASP A 345 -5.09 3.32 10.32
C ASP A 345 -6.40 3.52 9.52
N ASP A 346 -6.29 4.02 8.28
CA ASP A 346 -7.46 4.33 7.42
C ASP A 346 -8.42 3.13 7.26
N PRO A 347 -7.96 1.89 6.99
CA PRO A 347 -8.85 0.73 6.92
C PRO A 347 -9.67 0.54 8.20
N MET A 348 -9.04 0.54 9.37
CA MET A 348 -9.73 0.39 10.66
C MET A 348 -10.69 1.56 10.89
N PHE A 349 -10.22 2.80 10.71
CA PHE A 349 -11.04 4.01 10.94
C PHE A 349 -12.30 4.03 10.08
N ARG A 350 -12.22 3.56 8.82
CA ARG A 350 -13.39 3.43 7.95
C ARG A 350 -14.39 2.44 8.51
N VAL A 351 -13.94 1.28 8.98
CA VAL A 351 -14.82 0.27 9.60
C VAL A 351 -15.45 0.81 10.90
N LEU A 352 -14.66 1.45 11.78
CA LEU A 352 -15.16 2.15 12.97
C LEU A 352 -16.22 3.21 12.61
N SER A 353 -16.06 3.83 11.44
CA SER A 353 -16.97 4.85 10.93
C SER A 353 -18.20 4.29 10.20
N GLY A 354 -18.36 2.96 10.14
CA GLY A 354 -19.44 2.30 9.40
C GLY A 354 -19.30 2.41 7.88
N ARG A 355 -18.09 2.67 7.37
CA ARG A 355 -17.78 2.75 5.94
C ARG A 355 -17.02 1.49 5.51
N PRO A 356 -17.28 0.95 4.30
CA PRO A 356 -16.50 -0.19 3.80
C PRO A 356 -15.03 0.20 3.61
N THR A 357 -14.11 -0.73 3.78
CA THR A 357 -12.69 -0.54 3.43
C THR A 357 -12.55 -0.26 1.93
N ARG A 358 -11.47 0.43 1.55
CA ARG A 358 -11.12 0.61 0.12
C ARG A 358 -10.60 -0.71 -0.41
N ASP A 359 -10.99 -1.03 -1.64
CA ASP A 359 -10.42 -2.18 -2.36
C ASP A 359 -8.95 -1.92 -2.65
N ARG A 360 -8.15 -2.99 -2.64
CA ARG A 360 -6.74 -3.02 -3.04
C ARG A 360 -6.51 -2.29 -4.38
N ARG A 361 -7.41 -2.50 -5.35
CA ARG A 361 -7.32 -1.89 -6.68
C ARG A 361 -7.30 -0.37 -6.65
N TYR A 362 -8.04 0.24 -5.71
CA TYR A 362 -8.02 1.70 -5.51
C TYR A 362 -6.63 2.19 -5.14
N HIS A 363 -5.95 1.48 -4.24
CA HIS A 363 -4.60 1.85 -3.79
C HIS A 363 -3.56 1.64 -4.91
N SER A 364 -3.55 0.48 -5.58
CA SER A 364 -2.59 0.23 -6.67
C SER A 364 -2.76 1.20 -7.85
N GLN A 365 -3.99 1.55 -8.21
CA GLN A 365 -4.23 2.51 -9.30
C GLN A 365 -3.76 3.90 -8.91
N ARG A 366 -4.05 4.34 -7.68
CA ARG A 366 -3.61 5.64 -7.16
C ARG A 366 -2.09 5.74 -7.08
N SER A 367 -1.40 4.69 -6.62
CA SER A 367 0.06 4.62 -6.60
C SER A 367 0.67 4.70 -8.00
N LEU A 368 0.11 3.97 -8.98
CA LEU A 368 0.56 4.02 -10.37
C LEU A 368 0.38 5.43 -10.95
N THR A 369 -0.83 6.01 -10.86
CA THR A 369 -1.10 7.35 -11.40
C THR A 369 -0.20 8.42 -10.78
N TYR A 370 0.09 8.28 -9.49
CA TYR A 370 1.02 9.17 -8.80
C TYR A 370 2.46 9.00 -9.33
N GLN A 371 2.97 7.77 -9.42
CA GLN A 371 4.29 7.47 -9.97
C GLN A 371 4.46 7.98 -11.41
N ASP A 372 3.49 7.69 -12.28
CA ASP A 372 3.49 8.14 -13.68
C ASP A 372 3.51 9.67 -13.77
N SER A 373 2.75 10.35 -12.89
CA SER A 373 2.78 11.80 -12.83
C SER A 373 4.14 12.33 -12.35
N ILE A 374 4.79 11.71 -11.37
CA ILE A 374 6.11 12.12 -10.91
C ILE A 374 7.15 11.91 -12.01
N GLU A 375 7.10 10.77 -12.72
CA GLU A 375 7.97 10.47 -13.85
C GLU A 375 7.84 11.53 -14.94
N GLU A 376 6.61 11.87 -15.32
CA GLU A 376 6.30 12.95 -16.26
C GLU A 376 6.93 14.28 -15.82
N GLY A 377 6.82 14.63 -14.53
CA GLY A 377 7.35 15.87 -13.98
C GLY A 377 8.87 15.93 -13.99
N LEU A 378 9.53 14.86 -13.52
CA LEU A 378 10.99 14.75 -13.53
C LEU A 378 11.53 14.84 -14.96
N GLU A 379 10.94 14.11 -15.90
CA GLU A 379 11.36 14.09 -17.29
C GLU A 379 11.11 15.42 -18.01
N THR A 380 10.00 16.10 -17.69
CA THR A 380 9.73 17.44 -18.21
C THR A 380 10.79 18.43 -17.74
N MET A 381 11.14 18.40 -16.46
CA MET A 381 12.14 19.32 -15.91
C MET A 381 13.56 19.02 -16.40
N ARG A 382 13.92 17.74 -16.61
CA ARG A 382 15.19 17.36 -17.27
C ARG A 382 15.29 17.94 -18.68
N ARG A 383 14.23 17.78 -19.49
CA ARG A 383 14.18 18.34 -20.85
C ARG A 383 14.28 19.86 -20.86
N GLU A 384 13.65 20.55 -19.90
CA GLU A 384 13.75 22.00 -19.75
C GLU A 384 15.18 22.45 -19.39
N LEU A 385 15.85 21.76 -18.46
CA LEU A 385 17.26 22.01 -18.09
C LEU A 385 18.23 21.80 -19.27
N GLU A 386 17.98 20.81 -20.13
CA GLU A 386 18.80 20.56 -21.32
C GLU A 386 18.52 21.55 -22.47
N SER A 387 17.33 22.16 -22.50
CA SER A 387 16.88 23.05 -23.59
C SER A 387 17.31 24.52 -23.43
N ASP A 388 17.84 24.94 -22.27
CA ASP A 388 18.28 26.32 -22.01
C ASP A 388 19.48 26.77 -22.88
N GLY A 389 19.97 25.91 -23.78
CA GLY A 389 20.96 26.23 -24.83
C GLY A 389 20.39 26.47 -26.24
N ALA A 390 19.13 26.13 -26.53
CA ALA A 390 18.58 26.24 -27.88
C ALA A 390 17.07 26.48 -27.90
N GLY A 391 16.68 27.76 -28.00
CA GLY A 391 15.49 28.23 -28.69
C GLY A 391 14.15 27.54 -28.39
N GLY A 392 13.42 28.07 -27.42
CA GLY A 392 11.96 28.16 -27.46
C GLY A 392 11.19 26.83 -27.61
N THR A 393 11.42 25.87 -26.71
CA THR A 393 10.46 24.80 -26.48
C THR A 393 9.25 25.36 -25.71
N ALA A 394 8.05 24.96 -26.12
CA ALA A 394 6.81 25.33 -25.45
C ALA A 394 6.86 24.84 -23.99
N ARG A 395 6.95 25.77 -23.03
CA ARG A 395 6.88 25.46 -21.61
C ARG A 395 5.55 24.75 -21.32
N SER A 396 5.61 23.63 -20.59
CA SER A 396 4.39 22.96 -20.12
C SER A 396 3.58 23.92 -19.25
N GLU A 397 2.25 23.97 -19.42
CA GLU A 397 1.36 24.74 -18.55
C GLU A 397 1.30 24.12 -17.14
N LYS A 398 1.50 22.80 -17.04
CA LYS A 398 1.52 22.07 -15.77
C LYS A 398 2.77 22.44 -14.98
N SER A 399 2.57 22.85 -13.72
CA SER A 399 3.65 23.26 -12.80
C SER A 399 3.76 22.37 -11.56
N ILE A 400 2.81 21.46 -11.35
CA ILE A 400 2.78 20.55 -10.20
C ILE A 400 2.46 19.14 -10.68
N TRP A 401 3.20 18.16 -10.17
CA TRP A 401 3.02 16.73 -10.43
C TRP A 401 2.88 15.95 -9.14
N GLY A 402 2.27 14.76 -9.24
CA GLY A 402 2.04 13.89 -8.10
C GLY A 402 0.81 14.30 -7.28
N THR A 403 -0.24 14.85 -7.89
CA THR A 403 -1.50 15.12 -7.17
C THR A 403 -2.40 13.90 -7.15
N TRP A 404 -3.21 13.78 -6.10
CA TRP A 404 -4.29 12.81 -6.04
C TRP A 404 -5.61 13.46 -6.46
N ASP A 405 -6.37 12.79 -7.32
CA ASP A 405 -7.78 13.12 -7.54
C ASP A 405 -8.57 12.78 -6.25
N SER A 406 -9.47 13.69 -5.85
CA SER A 406 -10.16 13.66 -4.55
C SER A 406 -11.39 12.76 -4.52
#